data_AF-A0A959Y9N4-F1
#
_entry.id   AF-A0A959Y9N4-F1
#
_cell.length_a   1.000
_cell.length_b   1.000
_cell.length_c   1.000
_cell.angle_alpha   90.00
_cell.angle_beta   90.00
_cell.angle_gamma   90.00
#
_symmetry.space_group_name_H-M   'P 1'
#
loop_
_entity.id
_entity.type
_entity.pdbx_description
1 polymer ?
#
loop_
_entity_poly.entity_id
_entity_poly.type
_entity_poly.pdbx_seq_one_letter_code
_entity_poly.pdbx_strand_id
1 'polypeptide(L)'
;LLVVPFDPARALTFEDPTVTDPQERLRLFGQFDHVRIYGRDYPDRLREAGFTVDEVDPCAGLGPEEVFRLGLKREEVLHVVGRG
;
A
#
# COMPACT_ATOMS: atom_id res chain seq x y z
N LEU A 1 2.26 11.65 -2.90
CA LEU A 1 1.37 10.56 -2.45
C LEU A 1 1.51 9.43 -3.46
N LEU A 2 1.83 8.22 -2.99
CA LEU A 2 1.84 7.03 -3.83
C LEU A 2 0.63 6.19 -3.47
N VAL A 3 -0.12 5.74 -4.47
CA VAL A 3 -1.23 4.79 -4.31
C VAL A 3 -0.83 3.53 -5.07
N VAL A 4 -0.86 2.39 -4.40
CA VAL A 4 -0.42 1.11 -4.95
C VAL A 4 -1.49 0.05 -4.73
N PRO A 5 -1.55 -0.99 -5.57
CA PRO A 5 -2.35 -2.18 -5.25
C PRO A 5 -1.79 -2.79 -3.97
N PHE A 6 -2.60 -2.84 -2.92
CA PHE A 6 -2.25 -3.40 -1.62
C PHE A 6 -3.33 -4.39 -1.19
N ASP A 7 -2.90 -5.57 -0.75
CA ASP A 7 -3.78 -6.61 -0.24
C ASP A 7 -3.39 -6.96 1.21
N PRO A 8 -4.20 -6.54 2.20
CA PRO A 8 -3.90 -6.79 3.60
C PRO A 8 -3.98 -8.27 3.97
N ALA A 9 -4.59 -9.14 3.15
CA ALA A 9 -4.61 -10.58 3.38
C ALA A 9 -3.23 -11.22 3.11
N ARG A 10 -2.40 -10.59 2.27
CA ARG A 10 -1.07 -11.10 1.89
C ARG A 10 0.00 -10.67 2.89
N ALA A 11 0.75 -11.65 3.38
CA ALA A 11 1.94 -11.38 4.18
C ALA A 11 3.08 -10.78 3.34
N LEU A 12 3.25 -11.29 2.11
CA LEU A 12 4.33 -10.92 1.19
C LEU A 12 3.78 -10.37 -0.11
N THR A 13 4.51 -9.42 -0.69
CA THR A 13 4.25 -8.82 -2.00
C THR A 13 4.30 -9.91 -3.07
N PHE A 14 3.26 -9.97 -3.90
CA PHE A 14 3.26 -10.80 -5.10
C PHE A 14 3.63 -9.95 -6.28
N GLU A 15 4.71 -10.33 -6.96
CA GLU A 15 5.29 -9.62 -8.09
C GLU A 15 5.68 -10.60 -9.18
N ASP A 16 5.28 -10.31 -10.42
CA ASP A 16 5.72 -11.04 -11.61
C ASP A 16 5.86 -10.05 -12.79
N PRO A 17 7.09 -9.56 -13.05
CA PRO A 17 7.34 -8.63 -14.16
C PRO A 17 7.31 -9.32 -15.54
N THR A 18 7.25 -10.66 -15.59
CA THR A 18 7.25 -11.42 -16.85
C THR A 18 5.87 -11.51 -17.50
N VAL A 19 4.79 -11.24 -16.74
CA VAL A 19 3.43 -11.13 -17.27
C VAL A 19 3.34 -9.89 -18.17
N THR A 20 3.17 -10.09 -19.48
CA THR A 20 3.07 -9.01 -20.46
C THR A 20 1.64 -8.77 -20.97
N ASP A 21 0.75 -9.74 -20.81
CA ASP A 21 -0.64 -9.61 -21.27
C ASP A 21 -1.44 -8.65 -20.38
N PRO A 22 -2.05 -7.58 -20.92
CA PRO A 22 -2.78 -6.59 -20.12
C PRO A 22 -4.00 -7.15 -19.37
N GLN A 23 -4.68 -8.16 -19.93
CA GLN A 23 -5.83 -8.78 -19.26
C GLN A 23 -5.37 -9.64 -18.08
N GLU A 24 -4.26 -10.35 -18.26
CA GLU A 24 -3.65 -11.12 -17.19
C GLU A 24 -3.11 -10.22 -16.07
N ARG A 25 -2.54 -9.06 -16.41
CA ARG A 25 -2.14 -8.04 -15.41
C ARG A 25 -3.34 -7.49 -14.64
N LEU A 26 -4.44 -7.18 -15.34
CA LEU A 26 -5.67 -6.75 -14.70
C LEU A 26 -6.20 -7.82 -13.74
N ARG A 27 -6.19 -9.09 -14.14
CA ARG A 27 -6.64 -10.22 -13.33
C ARG A 27 -5.77 -10.45 -12.09
N LEU A 28 -4.44 -10.35 -12.24
CA LEU A 28 -3.47 -10.64 -11.17
C LEU A 28 -3.22 -9.46 -10.22
N PHE A 29 -3.15 -8.24 -10.76
CA PHE A 29 -2.69 -7.05 -10.04
C PHE A 29 -3.76 -5.95 -9.93
N GLY A 30 -4.96 -6.19 -10.45
CA GLY A 30 -6.09 -5.25 -10.39
C GLY A 30 -5.97 -4.06 -11.34
N GLN A 31 -4.89 -3.95 -12.12
CA GLN A 31 -4.67 -2.90 -13.13
C GLN A 31 -3.81 -3.45 -14.28
N PHE A 32 -4.08 -3.01 -15.50
CA PHE A 32 -3.47 -3.55 -16.72
C PHE A 32 -1.97 -3.25 -16.89
N ASP A 33 -1.44 -2.25 -16.18
CA ASP A 33 -0.05 -1.79 -16.26
C ASP A 33 0.77 -2.13 -14.99
N HIS A 34 0.14 -2.68 -13.96
CA HIS A 34 0.85 -3.15 -12.77
C HIS A 34 1.47 -4.53 -12.97
N VAL A 35 2.53 -4.80 -12.22
CA VAL A 35 3.26 -6.09 -12.19
C VAL A 35 3.37 -6.66 -10.77
N ARG A 36 2.72 -6.02 -9.80
CA ARG A 36 2.75 -6.42 -8.39
C ARG A 36 1.53 -5.97 -7.63
N ILE A 37 1.22 -6.71 -6.56
CA ILE A 37 0.31 -6.34 -5.48
C ILE A 37 1.07 -6.45 -4.16
N TYR A 38 1.17 -5.33 -3.45
CA TYR A 38 1.92 -5.25 -2.21
C TYR A 38 1.19 -5.95 -1.08
N GLY A 39 1.95 -6.68 -0.26
CA GLY A 39 1.47 -7.27 0.98
C GLY A 39 1.92 -6.46 2.19
N ARG A 40 1.76 -7.04 3.38
CA ARG A 40 2.16 -6.43 4.65
C ARG A 40 3.67 -6.19 4.79
N ASP A 41 4.49 -6.73 3.88
CA ASP A 41 5.93 -6.47 3.76
C ASP A 41 6.27 -5.13 3.06
N TYR A 42 5.27 -4.38 2.59
CA TYR A 42 5.48 -3.10 1.91
C TYR A 42 6.40 -2.10 2.65
N PRO A 43 6.24 -1.82 3.96
CA PRO A 43 7.14 -0.93 4.67
C PRO A 43 8.59 -1.44 4.68
N ASP A 44 8.80 -2.74 4.77
CA ASP A 44 10.15 -3.33 4.77
C ASP A 44 10.82 -3.17 3.41
N ARG A 45 10.08 -3.32 2.31
CA ARG A 45 10.62 -3.04 0.96
C ARG A 45 11.04 -1.58 0.79
N LEU A 46 10.30 -0.65 1.37
CA LEU A 46 10.67 0.78 1.37
C LEU A 46 11.95 1.00 2.20
N ARG A 47 12.09 0.33 3.35
CA ARG A 47 13.32 0.36 4.17
C ARG A 47 14.52 -0.22 3.42
N GLU A 48 14.35 -1.35 2.75
CA GLU A 48 15.39 -1.97 1.91
C GLU A 48 15.84 -1.08 0.75
N ALA A 49 14.93 -0.26 0.20
CA ALA A 49 15.24 0.75 -0.81
C ALA A 49 15.98 1.99 -0.25
N GLY A 50 16.24 2.04 1.06
CA GLY A 50 17.00 3.10 1.73
C GLY A 50 16.15 4.25 2.28
N PHE A 51 14.83 4.08 2.39
CA PHE A 51 13.97 5.06 3.05
C PHE A 51 13.86 4.80 4.56
N THR A 52 13.76 5.86 5.35
CA THR A 52 13.15 5.75 6.68
C THR A 52 11.63 5.66 6.51
N VAL A 53 10.96 4.83 7.31
CA VAL A 53 9.52 4.59 7.16
C VAL A 53 8.85 4.66 8.53
N ASP A 54 7.97 5.64 8.68
CA ASP A 54 7.08 5.79 9.82
C ASP A 54 5.67 5.34 9.43
N GLU A 55 5.09 4.46 10.24
CA GLU A 55 3.72 3.97 10.08
C GLU A 55 2.79 4.80 10.96
N VAL A 56 1.88 5.53 10.33
CA VAL A 56 1.00 6.51 10.98
C VAL A 56 -0.44 6.06 10.85
N ASP A 57 -1.15 6.00 11.99
CA ASP A 57 -2.61 5.89 12.01
C ASP A 57 -3.21 7.28 11.74
N PRO A 58 -3.86 7.51 10.58
CA PRO A 58 -4.46 8.80 10.26
C PRO A 58 -5.68 9.15 11.13
N CYS A 59 -6.24 8.16 11.83
CA CYS A 59 -7.37 8.34 12.75
C CYS A 59 -6.92 8.60 14.19
N ALA A 60 -5.61 8.58 14.48
CA ALA A 60 -5.09 8.77 15.82
C ALA A 60 -5.54 10.12 16.40
N GLY A 61 -6.22 10.06 17.55
CA GLY A 61 -6.73 11.24 18.25
C GLY A 61 -8.03 11.85 17.70
N LEU A 62 -8.61 11.27 16.64
CA LEU A 62 -9.87 11.76 16.04
C LEU A 62 -11.11 11.07 16.61
N GLY A 63 -12.17 11.84 16.81
CA GLY A 63 -13.48 11.31 17.16
C GLY A 63 -14.18 10.60 15.98
N PRO A 64 -15.18 9.73 16.23
CA PRO A 64 -15.90 9.02 15.16
C PRO A 64 -16.56 9.95 14.12
N GLU A 65 -17.10 11.09 14.56
CA GLU A 65 -17.71 12.09 13.67
C GLU A 65 -16.67 12.71 12.71
N GLU A 66 -15.46 12.97 13.21
CA GLU A 66 -14.38 13.54 12.40
C GLU A 66 -13.83 12.54 11.40
N VAL A 67 -13.65 11.28 11.82
CA VAL A 67 -13.27 10.17 10.93
C VAL A 67 -14.29 10.03 9.79
N PHE A 68 -15.59 10.07 10.10
CA PHE A 68 -16.64 9.99 9.10
C PHE A 68 -16.64 11.20 8.16
N ARG A 69 -16.56 12.42 8.71
CA ARG A 69 -16.54 13.66 7.93
C ARG A 69 -15.35 13.74 6.97
N LEU A 70 -14.18 13.25 7.40
CA LEU A 70 -12.95 13.23 6.60
C LEU A 70 -12.86 12.02 5.65
N GLY A 71 -13.78 11.05 5.77
CA GLY A 71 -13.79 9.86 4.93
C GLY A 71 -12.61 8.91 5.19
N LEU A 72 -12.04 8.93 6.39
CA LEU A 72 -10.91 8.08 6.76
C LEU A 72 -11.37 6.67 7.11
N LYS A 73 -10.53 5.68 6.80
CA LYS A 73 -10.70 4.29 7.21
C LYS A 73 -9.79 4.00 8.40
N ARG A 74 -10.33 3.34 9.43
CA ARG A 74 -9.56 3.03 10.65
C ARG A 74 -8.53 1.93 10.44
N GLU A 75 -8.71 1.14 9.39
CA GLU A 75 -7.85 0.03 9.03
C GLU A 75 -6.70 0.49 8.11
N GLU A 76 -6.71 1.75 7.66
CA GLU A 76 -5.69 2.29 6.77
C GLU A 76 -4.48 2.81 7.54
N VAL A 77 -3.29 2.40 7.11
CA VAL A 77 -2.01 2.86 7.65
C VAL A 77 -1.31 3.71 6.61
N LEU A 78 -0.91 4.93 7.00
CA LEU A 78 -0.10 5.80 6.17
C LEU A 78 1.38 5.52 6.40
N HIS A 79 2.09 5.22 5.32
CA HIS A 79 3.54 5.05 5.33
C HIS A 79 4.20 6.37 4.95
N VAL A 80 4.73 7.10 5.93
CA VAL A 80 5.46 8.36 5.71
C VAL A 80 6.93 8.02 5.52
N VAL A 81 7.48 8.40 4.36
CA VAL A 81 8.86 8.06 3.99
C VAL A 81 9.77 9.28 4.01
N GLY A 82 10.99 9.12 4.51
CA GLY A 82 12.05 10.13 4.53
C GLY A 82 13.35 9.61 3.90
N ARG A 83 14.27 10.54 3.60
CA ARG A 83 15.66 10.20 3.30
C ARG A 83 16.50 10.45 4.54
N GLY A 84 17.21 9.41 4.99
CA GLY A 84 18.25 9.52 6.02
C GLY A 84 19.46 10.31 5.54
#